data_AF-A0A937G333-F1
#
_entry.id   AF-A0A937G333-F1
#
_cell.length_a   1.000
_cell.length_b   1.000
_cell.length_c   1.000
_cell.angle_alpha   90.00
_cell.angle_beta   90.00
_cell.angle_gamma   90.00
#
_symmetry.space_group_name_H-M   'P 1'
#
loop_
_entity.id
_entity.type
_entity.pdbx_description
1 polymer ?
#
loop_
_entity_poly.entity_id
_entity_poly.type
_entity_poly.pdbx_seq_one_letter_code
_entity_poly.pdbx_strand_id
1 'polypeptide(L)'
;MLESPMDFTPGIFDLLYEKLDNNSIDEIPVKISFFDEGNGFTNVRYKGGESFWQTKPMSLEYKIVNNDTTYIWTISEMMKPGVWDWGIAAHDITTDNNNTWILEKMNMSNRSIKISKNGKISGDVSITIPDLDLDHNEKFIASKEDLNEIGNNVFGKTQRVNTTLAKQLAYYLVLYSPMQMASDFIENYKDQPALQFIKDVPVDWELTKVVNAEIGEFITIARKDKDSKDWYLGSITNEKARRFLIPTNFLEPNKKYIATIYKDGENANWETNPYDLSIEESTFSSDSILNLNLASGGGTAIRFKYIE
;
A
#
# COMPACT_ATOMS: atom_id res chain seq x y z
N MET A 1 4.41 7.57 22.15
CA MET A 1 5.51 7.42 21.18
C MET A 1 4.88 6.83 19.93
N LEU A 2 4.52 7.65 18.94
CA LEU A 2 5.34 7.90 17.74
C LEU A 2 5.86 6.60 17.09
N GLU A 3 4.95 5.74 16.64
CA GLU A 3 5.26 4.59 15.79
C GLU A 3 4.46 4.62 14.49
N SER A 4 4.64 5.68 13.72
CA SER A 4 4.40 5.65 12.28
C SER A 4 5.63 6.26 11.62
N PRO A 5 6.57 5.44 11.12
CA PRO A 5 7.69 5.97 10.37
C PRO A 5 7.18 6.39 8.97
N MET A 6 7.51 7.63 8.61
CA MET A 6 7.37 8.29 7.29
C MET A 6 6.07 9.07 7.04
N ASP A 7 5.98 10.21 7.72
CA ASP A 7 5.07 11.35 7.45
C ASP A 7 5.81 12.49 6.71
N PHE A 8 6.63 12.17 5.70
CA PHE A 8 7.45 13.17 4.98
C PHE A 8 7.39 13.08 3.45
N THR A 9 6.52 12.27 2.88
CA THR A 9 6.53 11.96 1.45
C THR A 9 5.21 12.33 0.78
N PRO A 10 5.09 13.47 0.07
CA PRO A 10 4.01 13.62 -0.90
C PRO A 10 4.30 12.72 -2.11
N GLY A 11 3.27 12.02 -2.62
CA GLY A 11 3.40 11.37 -3.92
C GLY A 11 4.13 10.03 -3.88
N ILE A 12 3.51 8.99 -3.30
CA ILE A 12 3.75 7.63 -3.81
C ILE A 12 2.92 7.54 -5.09
N PHE A 13 3.61 7.70 -6.21
CA PHE A 13 3.15 7.16 -7.46
C PHE A 13 3.33 5.64 -7.25
N ASP A 14 2.28 4.86 -7.35
CA ASP A 14 2.41 3.40 -7.39
C ASP A 14 2.04 2.96 -8.81
N LEU A 15 2.52 3.74 -9.80
CA LEU A 15 2.06 3.68 -11.19
C LEU A 15 2.36 2.32 -11.84
N LEU A 16 3.30 1.59 -11.26
CA LEU A 16 3.81 0.30 -11.72
C LEU A 16 3.81 -0.72 -10.59
N TYR A 17 2.77 -0.73 -9.74
CA TYR A 17 2.25 -2.03 -9.30
C TYR A 17 1.58 -2.69 -10.51
N GLU A 18 2.37 -3.05 -11.52
CA GLU A 18 2.09 -4.25 -12.28
C GLU A 18 1.92 -5.30 -11.21
N LYS A 19 0.67 -5.64 -10.93
CA LYS A 19 0.19 -6.80 -10.20
C LYS A 19 1.18 -7.96 -10.29
N LEU A 20 2.24 -7.95 -9.49
CA LEU A 20 3.22 -9.03 -9.46
C LEU A 20 2.47 -10.31 -9.10
N ASP A 21 1.53 -10.21 -8.17
CA ASP A 21 0.71 -11.31 -7.69
C ASP A 21 -0.50 -11.67 -8.58
N ASN A 22 -0.74 -10.99 -9.70
CA ASN A 22 -1.89 -11.30 -10.58
C ASN A 22 -1.44 -11.67 -12.02
N ASN A 23 -0.13 -11.69 -12.27
CA ASN A 23 0.45 -12.21 -13.49
C ASN A 23 0.75 -13.70 -13.28
N SER A 24 -0.29 -14.52 -13.41
CA SER A 24 -0.24 -15.99 -13.23
C SER A 24 0.51 -16.72 -14.35
N ILE A 25 1.10 -15.96 -15.28
CA ILE A 25 1.92 -16.48 -16.37
C ILE A 25 3.23 -16.93 -15.72
N ASP A 26 3.37 -18.23 -15.49
CA ASP A 26 4.53 -18.93 -14.91
C ASP A 26 4.53 -19.18 -13.38
N GLU A 27 3.36 -19.20 -12.72
CA GLU A 27 3.28 -19.66 -11.32
C GLU A 27 3.28 -21.20 -11.20
N ILE A 28 4.06 -21.71 -10.25
CA ILE A 28 4.20 -23.15 -10.00
C ILE A 28 3.60 -23.47 -8.62
N PRO A 29 2.69 -24.47 -8.52
CA PRO A 29 2.14 -24.88 -7.23
C PRO A 29 3.22 -25.56 -6.39
N VAL A 30 3.49 -25.01 -5.21
CA VAL A 30 4.40 -25.57 -4.22
C VAL A 30 3.61 -25.99 -2.99
N LYS A 31 3.60 -27.29 -2.69
CA LYS A 31 3.03 -27.81 -1.46
C LYS A 31 4.07 -27.73 -0.34
N ILE A 32 3.75 -26.97 0.70
CA ILE A 32 4.60 -26.77 1.88
C ILE A 32 3.98 -27.55 3.03
N SER A 33 4.81 -28.32 3.75
CA SER A 33 4.35 -29.19 4.84
C SER A 33 5.08 -28.89 6.15
N PHE A 34 4.31 -28.72 7.22
CA PHE A 34 4.78 -28.60 8.58
C PHE A 34 4.45 -29.87 9.36
N PHE A 35 5.48 -30.52 9.90
CA PHE A 35 5.38 -31.73 10.72
C PHE A 35 5.62 -31.35 12.18
N ASP A 36 4.62 -31.60 13.02
CA ASP A 36 4.67 -31.40 14.46
C ASP A 36 4.65 -32.77 15.14
N GLU A 37 5.78 -33.17 15.73
CA GLU A 37 5.98 -34.49 16.34
C GLU A 37 5.58 -34.54 17.82
N GLY A 38 4.38 -34.06 18.17
CA GLY A 38 3.81 -34.29 19.50
C GLY A 38 3.47 -33.05 20.31
N ASN A 39 3.85 -31.86 19.84
CA ASN A 39 3.55 -30.60 20.53
C ASN A 39 2.04 -30.31 20.47
N GLY A 40 1.38 -30.59 19.35
CA GLY A 40 -0.06 -30.41 19.18
C GLY A 40 -0.45 -28.97 18.88
N PHE A 41 0.40 -28.21 18.17
CA PHE A 41 0.13 -26.82 17.79
C PHE A 41 -1.25 -26.67 17.14
N THR A 42 -1.95 -25.58 17.46
CA THR A 42 -3.16 -25.15 16.74
C THR A 42 -2.95 -23.77 16.12
N ASN A 43 -3.83 -23.40 15.19
CA ASN A 43 -3.75 -22.13 14.46
C ASN A 43 -2.38 -21.93 13.79
N VAL A 44 -1.87 -22.98 13.13
CA VAL A 44 -0.60 -22.94 12.41
C VAL A 44 -0.74 -22.06 11.18
N ARG A 45 0.19 -21.12 11.03
CA ARG A 45 0.22 -20.14 9.95
C ARG A 45 1.56 -20.21 9.23
N TYR A 46 1.50 -20.35 7.91
CA TYR A 46 2.63 -20.08 7.03
C TYR A 46 2.91 -18.58 7.03
N LYS A 47 4.18 -18.18 7.12
CA LYS A 47 4.58 -16.84 6.67
C LYS A 47 5.63 -16.91 5.57
N GLY A 48 5.38 -16.15 4.52
CA GLY A 48 6.24 -16.02 3.35
C GLY A 48 5.48 -15.30 2.25
N GLY A 49 6.15 -14.99 1.16
CA GLY A 49 5.54 -14.32 0.02
C GLY A 49 6.60 -13.76 -0.93
N GLU A 50 6.17 -13.41 -2.13
CA GLU A 50 7.10 -12.98 -3.18
C GLU A 50 7.56 -11.53 -2.97
N SER A 51 6.59 -10.63 -2.88
CA SER A 51 6.85 -9.19 -2.77
C SER A 51 6.98 -8.75 -1.30
N PHE A 52 6.25 -9.40 -0.39
CA PHE A 52 6.27 -9.13 1.04
C PHE A 52 5.85 -10.38 1.82
N TRP A 53 6.24 -10.44 3.09
CA TRP A 53 5.85 -11.52 3.99
C TRP A 53 4.35 -11.48 4.26
N GLN A 54 3.62 -12.50 3.79
CA GLN A 54 2.21 -12.69 4.06
C GLN A 54 2.04 -13.75 5.13
N THR A 55 0.98 -13.66 5.93
CA THR A 55 0.61 -14.71 6.91
C THR A 55 -0.63 -15.42 6.40
N LYS A 56 -0.56 -16.76 6.24
CA LYS A 56 -1.65 -17.57 5.68
C LYS A 56 -1.92 -18.79 6.57
N PRO A 57 -3.18 -19.15 6.83
CA PRO A 57 -3.50 -20.33 7.64
C PRO A 57 -3.12 -21.61 6.89
N MET A 58 -2.59 -22.59 7.63
CA MET A 58 -2.34 -23.94 7.10
C MET A 58 -3.51 -24.87 7.46
N SER A 59 -3.75 -25.87 6.61
CA SER A 59 -4.77 -26.90 6.85
C SER A 59 -4.14 -28.12 7.52
N LEU A 60 -4.76 -28.64 8.59
CA LEU A 60 -4.38 -29.93 9.15
C LEU A 60 -4.85 -31.06 8.22
N GLU A 61 -3.92 -31.73 7.54
CA GLU A 61 -4.23 -32.83 6.60
C GLU A 61 -4.27 -34.19 7.29
N TYR A 62 -3.30 -34.46 8.19
CA TYR A 62 -3.18 -35.77 8.82
C TYR A 62 -2.86 -35.67 10.30
N LYS A 63 -3.37 -36.66 11.04
CA LYS A 63 -2.99 -36.97 12.42
C LYS A 63 -2.55 -38.42 12.45
N ILE A 64 -1.25 -38.66 12.57
CA ILE A 64 -0.70 -40.01 12.70
C ILE A 64 -0.63 -40.30 14.20
N VAL A 65 -1.47 -41.21 14.67
CA VAL A 65 -1.51 -41.63 16.08
C VAL A 65 -0.70 -42.91 16.22
N ASN A 66 0.57 -42.78 16.57
CA ASN A 66 1.45 -43.87 17.03
C ASN A 66 1.76 -43.67 18.52
N ASN A 67 2.84 -44.27 19.06
CA ASN A 67 3.32 -43.95 20.43
C ASN A 67 3.54 -42.44 20.62
N ASP A 68 3.99 -41.75 19.56
CA ASP A 68 4.10 -40.30 19.47
C ASP A 68 3.10 -39.80 18.40
N THR A 69 2.32 -38.76 18.71
CA THR A 69 1.29 -38.23 17.79
C THR A 69 1.89 -37.17 16.87
N THR A 70 1.91 -37.41 15.56
CA THR A 70 2.39 -36.42 14.58
C THR A 70 1.23 -35.69 13.91
N TYR A 71 1.24 -34.36 13.92
CA TYR A 71 0.31 -33.49 13.19
C TYR A 71 0.98 -32.99 11.91
N ILE A 72 0.29 -33.13 10.77
CA ILE A 72 0.80 -32.68 9.47
C ILE A 72 -0.09 -31.55 8.97
N TRP A 73 0.47 -30.36 8.91
CA TRP A 73 -0.16 -29.15 8.39
C TRP A 73 0.37 -28.85 7.00
N THR A 74 -0.49 -28.45 6.06
CA THR A 74 -0.07 -28.15 4.69
C THR A 74 -0.70 -26.86 4.17
N ILE A 75 -0.01 -26.27 3.21
CA ILE A 75 -0.52 -25.19 2.37
C ILE A 75 0.02 -25.38 0.95
N SER A 76 -0.77 -25.01 -0.05
CA SER A 76 -0.34 -25.00 -1.44
C SER A 76 -0.28 -23.55 -1.90
N GLU A 77 0.93 -23.08 -2.20
CA GLU A 77 1.20 -21.72 -2.64
C GLU A 77 1.56 -21.71 -4.12
N MET A 78 0.99 -20.77 -4.87
CA MET A 78 1.39 -20.51 -6.25
C MET A 78 2.58 -19.54 -6.21
N MET A 79 3.74 -19.98 -6.69
CA MET A 79 4.98 -19.22 -6.57
C MET A 79 5.72 -19.14 -7.91
N LYS A 80 6.31 -17.98 -8.20
CA LYS A 80 7.11 -17.73 -9.40
C LYS A 80 8.52 -18.32 -9.29
N PRO A 81 9.23 -18.51 -10.41
CA PRO A 81 10.65 -18.85 -10.41
C PRO A 81 11.48 -17.82 -9.64
N GLY A 82 12.18 -18.25 -8.59
CA GLY A 82 12.86 -17.36 -7.67
C GLY A 82 13.45 -18.09 -6.46
N VAL A 83 13.93 -17.32 -5.50
CA VAL A 83 14.34 -17.80 -4.17
C VAL A 83 13.43 -17.09 -3.18
N TRP A 84 12.71 -17.87 -2.38
CA TRP A 84 11.66 -17.38 -1.49
C TRP A 84 11.89 -17.92 -0.09
N ASP A 85 11.98 -17.00 0.87
CA ASP A 85 12.09 -17.38 2.28
C ASP A 85 10.71 -17.51 2.91
N TRP A 86 10.60 -18.46 3.83
CA TRP A 86 9.37 -18.73 4.56
C TRP A 86 9.65 -19.27 5.96
N GLY A 87 8.60 -19.32 6.77
CA GLY A 87 8.60 -19.98 8.06
C GLY A 87 7.19 -20.16 8.60
N ILE A 88 7.10 -20.56 9.87
CA ILE A 88 5.85 -20.92 10.52
C ILE A 88 5.65 -20.07 11.77
N ALA A 89 4.42 -19.60 11.95
CA ALA A 89 3.92 -19.08 13.21
C ALA A 89 2.82 -19.97 13.78
N ALA A 90 2.74 -20.04 15.10
CA ALA A 90 1.63 -20.67 15.80
C ALA A 90 1.29 -19.86 17.05
N HIS A 91 0.19 -20.24 17.70
CA HIS A 91 -0.19 -19.69 18.98
C HIS A 91 0.78 -20.15 20.09
N ASP A 92 1.30 -19.21 20.86
CA ASP A 92 2.07 -19.43 22.07
C ASP A 92 1.23 -19.11 23.31
N ILE A 93 0.87 -20.15 24.06
CA ILE A 93 0.01 -20.06 25.25
C ILE A 93 0.67 -19.22 26.35
N THR A 94 1.97 -19.40 26.55
CA THR A 94 2.70 -18.76 27.67
C THR A 94 2.67 -17.24 27.59
N THR A 95 2.63 -16.71 26.36
CA THR A 95 2.61 -15.28 26.07
C THR A 95 1.26 -14.80 25.55
N ASP A 96 0.28 -15.69 25.41
CA ASP A 96 -1.01 -15.46 24.76
C ASP A 96 -0.88 -14.77 23.38
N ASN A 97 0.06 -15.26 22.57
CA ASN A 97 0.40 -14.66 21.28
C ASN A 97 0.07 -15.61 20.13
N ASN A 98 -0.97 -15.28 19.35
CA ASN A 98 -1.44 -16.03 18.18
C ASN A 98 -0.50 -16.01 16.95
N ASN A 99 0.64 -15.32 17.02
CA ASN A 99 1.50 -15.08 15.87
C ASN A 99 3.01 -15.27 16.15
N THR A 100 3.34 -16.08 17.15
CA THR A 100 4.72 -16.34 17.57
C THR A 100 5.50 -17.05 16.48
N TRP A 101 6.66 -16.50 16.12
CA TRP A 101 7.57 -17.08 15.13
C TRP A 101 8.27 -18.30 15.74
N ILE A 102 7.86 -19.50 15.32
CA ILE A 102 8.34 -20.75 15.93
C ILE A 102 9.85 -20.92 15.71
N LEU A 103 10.33 -20.56 14.51
CA LEU A 103 11.73 -20.74 14.13
C LEU A 103 12.67 -19.96 15.02
N GLU A 104 12.37 -18.69 15.31
CA GLU A 104 13.19 -17.87 16.20
C GLU A 104 13.17 -18.39 17.63
N LYS A 105 12.02 -18.82 18.14
CA LYS A 105 11.92 -19.41 19.49
C LYS A 105 12.77 -20.66 19.62
N MET A 106 12.96 -21.42 18.53
CA MET A 106 13.79 -22.61 18.46
C MET A 106 15.22 -22.36 17.97
N ASN A 107 15.61 -21.09 17.79
CA ASN A 107 16.91 -20.69 17.26
C ASN A 107 17.24 -21.35 15.89
N MET A 108 16.21 -21.53 15.06
CA MET A 108 16.29 -22.06 13.71
C MET A 108 16.24 -20.92 12.69
N SER A 109 16.97 -21.07 11.58
CA SER A 109 16.89 -20.12 10.47
C SER A 109 15.59 -20.28 9.69
N ASN A 110 15.18 -19.19 9.01
CA ASN A 110 14.11 -19.25 8.01
C ASN A 110 14.44 -20.31 6.94
N ARG A 111 13.38 -20.88 6.37
CA ARG A 111 13.44 -21.86 5.30
C ARG A 111 13.45 -21.15 3.97
N SER A 112 14.11 -21.74 2.97
CA SER A 112 14.23 -21.14 1.65
C SER A 112 13.85 -22.15 0.57
N ILE A 113 12.95 -21.74 -0.32
CA ILE A 113 12.50 -22.52 -1.47
C ILE A 113 13.08 -21.86 -2.71
N LYS A 114 13.69 -22.67 -3.57
CA LYS A 114 14.24 -22.24 -4.85
C LYS A 114 13.48 -22.91 -6.00
N ILE A 115 12.91 -22.07 -6.86
CA ILE A 115 12.11 -22.47 -8.01
C ILE A 115 12.85 -22.07 -9.28
N SER A 116 13.22 -23.05 -10.10
CA SER A 116 13.86 -22.78 -11.40
C SER A 116 12.84 -22.31 -12.44
N LYS A 117 13.31 -21.62 -13.48
CA LYS A 117 12.48 -21.21 -14.64
C LYS A 117 11.79 -22.38 -15.36
N ASN A 118 12.27 -23.61 -15.16
CA ASN A 118 11.71 -24.82 -15.76
C ASN A 118 10.72 -25.55 -14.83
N GLY A 119 10.32 -24.96 -13.71
CA GLY A 119 9.38 -25.59 -12.77
C GLY A 119 9.99 -26.51 -11.73
N LYS A 120 11.31 -26.77 -11.78
CA LYS A 120 11.97 -27.61 -10.76
C LYS A 120 12.04 -26.88 -9.42
N ILE A 121 11.44 -27.49 -8.39
CA ILE A 121 11.47 -27.03 -7.00
C ILE A 121 12.67 -27.68 -6.29
N SER A 122 13.39 -26.89 -5.49
CA SER A 122 14.53 -27.31 -4.67
C SER A 122 14.58 -26.48 -3.38
N GLY A 123 15.27 -26.95 -2.34
CA GLY A 123 15.29 -26.29 -1.03
C GLY A 123 14.28 -26.89 -0.05
N ASP A 124 13.96 -26.13 0.98
CA ASP A 124 13.18 -26.60 2.13
C ASP A 124 11.68 -26.39 1.86
N VAL A 125 10.98 -27.42 1.42
CA VAL A 125 9.50 -27.43 1.27
C VAL A 125 8.79 -28.03 2.47
N SER A 126 9.55 -28.48 3.46
CA SER A 126 9.00 -28.95 4.71
C SER A 126 9.85 -28.52 5.90
N ILE A 127 9.21 -28.46 7.05
CA ILE A 127 9.88 -28.31 8.33
C ILE A 127 9.28 -29.28 9.33
N THR A 128 10.15 -29.94 10.09
CA THR A 128 9.78 -30.82 11.19
C THR A 128 10.23 -30.18 12.49
N ILE A 129 9.32 -30.12 13.44
CA ILE A 129 9.59 -29.70 14.81
C ILE A 129 9.43 -30.92 15.71
N PRO A 130 10.50 -31.34 16.39
CA PRO A 130 10.44 -32.47 17.31
C PRO A 130 9.56 -32.13 18.51
N ASP A 131 9.15 -33.15 19.27
CA ASP A 131 8.52 -32.92 20.57
C ASP A 131 9.45 -32.08 21.46
N LEU A 132 8.93 -30.97 21.98
CA LEU A 132 9.65 -30.09 22.89
C LEU A 132 9.51 -30.51 24.37
N ASP A 133 8.84 -31.63 24.67
CA ASP A 133 8.60 -32.12 26.05
C ASP A 133 7.90 -31.06 26.92
N LEU A 134 6.89 -30.41 26.34
CA LEU A 134 6.10 -29.38 27.01
C LEU A 134 5.02 -30.01 27.88
N ASP A 135 4.77 -29.42 29.06
CA ASP A 135 3.83 -29.99 30.05
C ASP A 135 2.43 -30.20 29.44
N HIS A 136 1.94 -31.45 29.53
CA HIS A 136 0.73 -31.92 28.88
C HIS A 136 -0.57 -31.22 29.31
N ASN A 137 -0.54 -30.40 30.37
CA ASN A 137 -1.66 -29.60 30.83
C ASN A 137 -1.84 -28.26 30.08
N GLU A 138 -0.89 -27.87 29.23
CA GLU A 138 -0.95 -26.71 28.34
C GLU A 138 -0.97 -27.16 26.87
N LYS A 139 -1.93 -28.02 26.50
CA LYS A 139 -2.13 -28.35 25.09
C LYS A 139 -2.41 -27.07 24.32
N PHE A 140 -1.58 -26.78 23.31
CA PHE A 140 -1.66 -25.69 22.32
C PHE A 140 -3.03 -25.62 21.65
N ILE A 141 -4.07 -25.26 22.38
CA ILE A 141 -5.44 -25.17 21.94
C ILE A 141 -5.79 -23.70 22.01
N ALA A 142 -5.71 -23.03 20.86
CA ALA A 142 -6.18 -21.66 20.70
C ALA A 142 -7.63 -21.57 21.22
N SER A 143 -7.98 -20.44 21.86
CA SER A 143 -9.33 -20.27 22.39
C SER A 143 -10.36 -20.33 21.25
N LYS A 144 -11.63 -20.60 21.57
CA LYS A 144 -12.70 -20.56 20.55
C LYS A 144 -12.83 -19.19 19.88
N GLU A 145 -12.42 -18.13 20.57
CA GLU A 145 -12.38 -16.75 20.06
C GLU A 145 -11.22 -16.58 19.06
N ASP A 146 -10.04 -17.12 19.35
CA ASP A 146 -8.88 -17.11 18.45
C ASP A 146 -9.06 -18.01 17.21
N LEU A 147 -9.78 -19.11 17.36
CA LEU A 147 -10.23 -19.97 16.25
C LEU A 147 -11.36 -19.31 15.44
N ASN A 148 -12.06 -18.31 15.99
CA ASN A 148 -13.03 -17.50 15.23
C ASN A 148 -12.37 -16.22 14.65
N GLU A 149 -11.25 -15.78 15.23
CA GLU A 149 -10.20 -14.96 14.60
C GLU A 149 -9.32 -15.79 13.64
N ILE A 150 -9.87 -16.89 13.09
CA ILE A 150 -9.75 -17.11 11.64
C ILE A 150 -10.44 -15.91 11.00
N GLY A 151 -9.85 -14.72 11.13
CA GLY A 151 -10.25 -13.54 10.43
C GLY A 151 -10.38 -14.01 9.00
N ASN A 152 -11.58 -13.89 8.45
CA ASN A 152 -11.86 -14.17 7.05
C ASN A 152 -10.62 -13.71 6.32
N ASN A 153 -9.86 -14.68 5.81
CA ASN A 153 -8.62 -14.39 5.15
C ASN A 153 -9.04 -13.41 4.09
N VAL A 154 -8.72 -12.11 4.25
CA VAL A 154 -9.03 -11.13 3.22
C VAL A 154 -7.98 -11.39 2.17
N PHE A 155 -8.17 -12.49 1.46
CA PHE A 155 -7.67 -12.69 0.13
C PHE A 155 -7.97 -11.40 -0.63
N GLY A 156 -6.93 -10.74 -1.10
CA GLY A 156 -7.06 -9.84 -2.24
C GLY A 156 -7.43 -8.39 -1.97
N LYS A 157 -7.06 -7.79 -0.83
CA LYS A 157 -6.64 -6.37 -0.91
C LYS A 157 -5.12 -6.32 -0.83
N THR A 158 -4.49 -6.41 -2.00
CA THR A 158 -3.11 -5.97 -2.19
C THR A 158 -2.95 -4.62 -1.50
N GLN A 159 -2.00 -4.52 -0.57
CA GLN A 159 -1.67 -3.25 0.08
C GLN A 159 -1.29 -2.28 -1.03
N ARG A 160 -2.07 -1.22 -1.14
CA ARG A 160 -1.93 -0.23 -2.20
C ARG A 160 -2.28 1.13 -1.65
N VAL A 161 -1.82 2.17 -2.34
CA VAL A 161 -2.20 3.53 -2.01
C VAL A 161 -3.65 3.77 -2.42
N ASN A 162 -4.48 4.19 -1.46
CA ASN A 162 -5.92 4.39 -1.65
C ASN A 162 -6.22 5.81 -2.16
N THR A 163 -5.66 6.17 -3.31
CA THR A 163 -5.79 7.49 -3.93
C THR A 163 -5.76 7.42 -5.46
N THR A 164 -6.20 8.48 -6.14
CA THR A 164 -5.89 8.67 -7.57
C THR A 164 -4.53 9.33 -7.79
N LEU A 165 -4.07 9.29 -9.04
CA LEU A 165 -2.85 9.96 -9.51
C LEU A 165 -2.89 11.47 -9.30
N ALA A 166 -4.02 12.12 -9.59
CA ALA A 166 -4.15 13.57 -9.41
C ALA A 166 -4.11 13.98 -7.93
N LYS A 167 -4.64 13.13 -7.03
CA LYS A 167 -4.53 13.34 -5.57
C LYS A 167 -3.08 13.29 -5.09
N GLN A 168 -2.27 12.39 -5.64
CA GLN A 168 -0.84 12.31 -5.31
C GLN A 168 -0.08 13.59 -5.71
N LEU A 169 -0.43 14.20 -6.86
CA LEU A 169 0.11 15.51 -7.25
C LEU A 169 -0.36 16.62 -6.30
N ALA A 170 -1.63 16.60 -5.91
CA ALA A 170 -2.19 17.61 -5.01
C ALA A 170 -1.55 17.59 -3.61
N TYR A 171 -1.01 16.45 -3.15
CA TYR A 171 -0.33 16.37 -1.85
C TYR A 171 0.89 17.28 -1.72
N TYR A 172 1.61 17.57 -2.81
CA TYR A 172 2.73 18.52 -2.80
C TYR A 172 2.31 19.92 -2.32
N LEU A 173 1.03 20.26 -2.50
CA LEU A 173 0.45 21.55 -2.13
C LEU A 173 -0.34 21.48 -0.82
N VAL A 174 -1.07 20.39 -0.58
CA VAL A 174 -1.88 20.26 0.63
C VAL A 174 -1.00 20.02 1.86
N LEU A 175 -0.03 19.11 1.75
CA LEU A 175 0.91 18.77 2.81
C LEU A 175 2.15 19.67 2.69
N TYR A 176 2.23 20.68 3.54
CA TYR A 176 3.38 21.58 3.53
C TYR A 176 4.63 20.89 4.09
N SER A 177 5.69 20.87 3.28
CA SER A 177 7.04 20.59 3.75
C SER A 177 8.05 21.41 2.93
N PRO A 178 9.07 22.01 3.56
CA PRO A 178 10.17 22.67 2.83
C PRO A 178 11.08 21.67 2.10
N MET A 179 10.89 20.37 2.33
CA MET A 179 11.57 19.29 1.63
C MET A 179 10.53 18.26 1.19
N GLN A 180 10.29 18.17 -0.13
CA GLN A 180 9.33 17.24 -0.72
C GLN A 180 10.08 16.14 -1.46
N MET A 181 9.61 14.89 -1.32
CA MET A 181 10.24 13.70 -1.91
C MET A 181 9.34 13.09 -2.99
N ALA A 182 9.88 12.93 -4.19
CA ALA A 182 9.30 12.05 -5.21
C ALA A 182 9.63 10.60 -4.85
N SER A 183 8.64 9.87 -4.35
CA SER A 183 8.87 8.65 -3.56
C SER A 183 8.80 7.34 -4.34
N ASP A 184 8.57 7.41 -5.65
CA ASP A 184 8.45 6.24 -6.51
C ASP A 184 9.80 5.89 -7.18
N PHE A 185 9.87 4.70 -7.78
CA PHE A 185 11.00 4.29 -8.60
C PHE A 185 11.15 5.18 -9.84
N ILE A 186 12.39 5.39 -10.29
CA ILE A 186 12.68 6.28 -11.42
C ILE A 186 12.04 5.78 -12.73
N GLU A 187 11.94 4.46 -12.86
CA GLU A 187 11.30 3.77 -13.96
C GLU A 187 9.83 4.16 -14.09
N ASN A 188 9.16 4.41 -12.97
CA ASN A 188 7.73 4.69 -12.93
C ASN A 188 7.39 6.12 -13.32
N TYR A 189 8.33 7.04 -13.13
CA TYR A 189 8.23 8.42 -13.59
C TYR A 189 8.52 8.58 -15.09
N LYS A 190 9.20 7.60 -15.69
CA LYS A 190 9.62 7.68 -17.07
C LYS A 190 8.40 7.77 -17.99
N ASP A 191 8.44 8.70 -18.93
CA ASP A 191 7.39 8.93 -19.93
C ASP A 191 6.01 9.32 -19.35
N GLN A 192 5.93 9.69 -18.05
CA GLN A 192 4.71 10.15 -17.41
C GLN A 192 4.52 11.67 -17.54
N PRO A 193 3.44 12.16 -18.19
CA PRO A 193 3.17 13.60 -18.29
C PRO A 193 3.00 14.28 -16.93
N ALA A 194 2.50 13.54 -15.93
CA ALA A 194 2.31 14.01 -14.55
C ALA A 194 3.62 14.49 -13.88
N LEU A 195 4.77 13.95 -14.29
CA LEU A 195 6.07 14.30 -13.73
C LEU A 195 6.40 15.79 -13.89
N GLN A 196 5.88 16.44 -14.94
CA GLN A 196 6.13 17.85 -15.18
C GLN A 196 5.66 18.73 -14.01
N PHE A 197 4.55 18.38 -13.36
CA PHE A 197 4.08 19.11 -12.18
C PHE A 197 5.06 19.03 -11.01
N ILE A 198 5.61 17.84 -10.75
CA ILE A 198 6.60 17.61 -9.67
C ILE A 198 7.88 18.42 -9.92
N LYS A 199 8.28 18.56 -11.19
CA LYS A 199 9.43 19.38 -11.58
C LYS A 199 9.18 20.88 -11.39
N ASP A 200 7.92 21.30 -11.55
CA ASP A 200 7.52 22.70 -11.55
C ASP A 200 7.10 23.23 -10.18
N VAL A 201 6.70 22.36 -9.25
CA VAL A 201 6.16 22.77 -7.94
C VAL A 201 7.28 23.22 -7.00
N PRO A 202 7.20 24.43 -6.41
CA PRO A 202 8.16 24.88 -5.41
C PRO A 202 7.85 24.26 -4.04
N VAL A 203 8.78 24.44 -3.10
CA VAL A 203 8.67 23.95 -1.72
C VAL A 203 8.58 25.06 -0.67
N ASP A 204 8.86 26.30 -1.07
CA ASP A 204 8.78 27.50 -0.22
C ASP A 204 7.73 28.46 -0.79
N TRP A 205 6.98 29.13 0.08
CA TRP A 205 5.75 29.85 -0.30
C TRP A 205 5.69 31.22 0.36
N GLU A 206 5.38 32.28 -0.40
CA GLU A 206 5.15 33.63 0.14
C GLU A 206 3.85 33.68 0.94
N LEU A 207 2.79 33.09 0.36
CA LEU A 207 1.43 33.16 0.89
C LEU A 207 0.76 31.80 0.75
N THR A 208 0.03 31.39 1.79
CA THR A 208 -0.83 30.21 1.77
C THR A 208 -2.24 30.63 2.12
N LYS A 209 -3.22 30.20 1.31
CA LYS A 209 -4.65 30.45 1.50
C LYS A 209 -5.40 29.12 1.49
N VAL A 210 -6.09 28.82 2.58
CA VAL A 210 -7.06 27.72 2.62
C VAL A 210 -8.34 28.24 1.97
N VAL A 211 -8.69 27.69 0.80
CA VAL A 211 -9.82 28.15 0.00
C VAL A 211 -11.12 27.59 0.54
N ASN A 212 -11.14 26.29 0.81
CA ASN A 212 -12.22 25.60 1.51
C ASN A 212 -11.67 24.34 2.19
N ALA A 213 -12.31 23.91 3.27
CA ALA A 213 -11.94 22.69 3.97
C ALA A 213 -13.09 22.20 4.85
N GLU A 214 -13.16 20.88 5.00
CA GLU A 214 -14.02 20.21 5.97
C GLU A 214 -13.25 18.99 6.51
N ILE A 215 -13.16 18.88 7.83
CA ILE A 215 -12.34 17.85 8.50
C ILE A 215 -12.84 16.46 8.12
N GLY A 216 -11.94 15.61 7.64
CA GLY A 216 -12.24 14.25 7.21
C GLY A 216 -12.92 14.15 5.83
N GLU A 217 -13.25 15.28 5.20
CA GLU A 217 -14.03 15.29 3.96
C GLU A 217 -13.23 15.83 2.77
N PHE A 218 -12.73 17.07 2.82
CA PHE A 218 -11.97 17.66 1.73
C PHE A 218 -11.14 18.87 2.18
N ILE A 219 -10.15 19.24 1.37
CA ILE A 219 -9.38 20.47 1.55
C ILE A 219 -8.87 20.99 0.20
N THR A 220 -8.96 22.31 0.01
CA THR A 220 -8.34 23.02 -1.11
C THR A 220 -7.45 24.13 -0.58
N ILE A 221 -6.19 24.12 -0.99
CA ILE A 221 -5.19 25.12 -0.62
C ILE A 221 -4.62 25.76 -1.88
N ALA A 222 -4.58 27.09 -1.90
CA ALA A 222 -3.85 27.88 -2.88
C ALA A 222 -2.59 28.48 -2.24
N ARG A 223 -1.46 28.38 -2.91
CA ARG A 223 -0.17 28.92 -2.44
C ARG A 223 0.46 29.78 -3.51
N LYS A 224 1.08 30.88 -3.10
CA LYS A 224 1.90 31.72 -3.96
C LYS A 224 3.36 31.36 -3.76
N ASP A 225 4.05 31.10 -4.86
CA ASP A 225 5.49 30.88 -4.83
C ASP A 225 6.22 32.09 -4.23
N LYS A 226 7.32 31.85 -3.53
CA LYS A 226 8.11 32.89 -2.89
C LYS A 226 8.97 33.67 -3.88
N ASP A 227 9.51 32.98 -4.88
CA ASP A 227 10.47 33.55 -5.82
C ASP A 227 9.85 33.95 -7.16
N SER A 228 8.52 33.80 -7.31
CA SER A 228 7.79 34.17 -8.52
C SER A 228 6.39 34.71 -8.24
N LYS A 229 5.69 35.11 -9.31
CA LYS A 229 4.28 35.51 -9.25
C LYS A 229 3.33 34.34 -9.46
N ASP A 230 3.85 33.12 -9.61
CA ASP A 230 3.05 31.94 -9.90
C ASP A 230 2.26 31.53 -8.65
N TRP A 231 1.05 31.05 -8.90
CA TRP A 231 0.20 30.45 -7.88
C TRP A 231 0.04 28.97 -8.15
N TYR A 232 -0.19 28.19 -7.09
CA TYR A 232 -0.40 26.75 -7.16
C TYR A 232 -1.63 26.41 -6.32
N LEU A 233 -2.47 25.50 -6.81
CA LEU A 233 -3.67 25.06 -6.08
C LEU A 233 -3.73 23.54 -6.03
N GLY A 234 -3.88 22.99 -4.82
CA GLY A 234 -4.09 21.58 -4.57
C GLY A 234 -5.44 21.37 -3.90
N SER A 235 -6.23 20.44 -4.44
CA SER A 235 -7.52 20.06 -3.87
C SER A 235 -7.59 18.55 -3.74
N ILE A 236 -8.05 18.05 -2.60
CA ILE A 236 -8.20 16.61 -2.32
C ILE A 236 -9.54 16.33 -1.64
N THR A 237 -10.07 15.12 -1.86
CA THR A 237 -11.28 14.62 -1.21
C THR A 237 -11.05 13.26 -0.55
N ASN A 238 -11.98 12.84 0.31
CA ASN A 238 -12.05 11.51 0.91
C ASN A 238 -12.64 10.48 -0.07
N GLU A 239 -13.26 9.41 0.44
CA GLU A 239 -13.90 8.36 -0.37
C GLU A 239 -15.10 8.84 -1.19
N LYS A 240 -15.60 10.06 -0.98
CA LYS A 240 -16.73 10.62 -1.74
C LYS A 240 -16.23 11.53 -2.86
N ALA A 241 -16.77 11.34 -4.06
CA ALA A 241 -16.55 12.25 -5.18
C ALA A 241 -17.21 13.60 -4.88
N ARG A 242 -16.55 14.71 -5.25
CA ARG A 242 -17.00 16.07 -4.93
C ARG A 242 -16.80 17.01 -6.10
N ARG A 243 -17.66 18.04 -6.16
CA ARG A 243 -17.56 19.13 -7.13
C ARG A 243 -17.54 20.46 -6.40
N PHE A 244 -16.63 21.35 -6.79
CA PHE A 244 -16.51 22.69 -6.23
C PHE A 244 -16.48 23.75 -7.32
N LEU A 245 -17.13 24.88 -7.04
CA LEU A 245 -17.00 26.12 -7.79
C LEU A 245 -16.14 27.06 -6.96
N ILE A 246 -14.87 27.18 -7.32
CA ILE A 246 -13.88 27.93 -6.56
C ILE A 246 -13.63 29.30 -7.23
N PRO A 247 -13.91 30.41 -6.56
CA PRO A 247 -13.50 31.73 -7.05
C PRO A 247 -11.97 31.82 -7.06
N THR A 248 -11.39 32.33 -8.14
CA THR A 248 -9.93 32.52 -8.26
C THR A 248 -9.46 33.89 -7.76
N ASN A 249 -10.19 34.48 -6.81
CA ASN A 249 -9.91 35.81 -6.23
C ASN A 249 -8.61 35.89 -5.41
N PHE A 250 -7.92 34.77 -5.23
CA PHE A 250 -6.59 34.75 -4.65
C PHE A 250 -5.51 35.22 -5.64
N LEU A 251 -5.77 35.14 -6.95
CA LEU A 251 -4.90 35.67 -7.99
C LEU A 251 -4.84 37.20 -7.94
N GLU A 252 -3.79 37.78 -8.52
CA GLU A 252 -3.63 39.24 -8.52
C GLU A 252 -4.73 39.93 -9.36
N PRO A 253 -5.36 41.01 -8.84
CA PRO A 253 -6.38 41.75 -9.57
C PRO A 253 -5.87 42.33 -10.89
N ASN A 254 -6.69 42.25 -11.94
CA ASN A 254 -6.36 42.70 -13.30
C ASN A 254 -5.16 41.99 -13.96
N LYS A 255 -4.77 40.82 -13.46
CA LYS A 255 -3.68 40.00 -14.01
C LYS A 255 -4.21 38.73 -14.65
N LYS A 256 -3.47 38.22 -15.64
CA LYS A 256 -3.77 36.96 -16.33
C LYS A 256 -2.76 35.87 -16.01
N TYR A 257 -3.28 34.65 -15.91
CA TYR A 257 -2.52 33.45 -15.62
C TYR A 257 -2.89 32.34 -16.62
N ILE A 258 -1.90 31.59 -17.11
CA ILE A 258 -2.13 30.30 -17.76
C ILE A 258 -2.15 29.24 -16.65
N ALA A 259 -3.28 28.57 -16.50
CA ALA A 259 -3.44 27.45 -15.59
C ALA A 259 -3.19 26.13 -16.34
N THR A 260 -2.18 25.37 -15.92
CA THR A 260 -2.01 23.96 -16.28
C THR A 260 -2.65 23.11 -15.19
N ILE A 261 -3.74 22.41 -15.52
CA ILE A 261 -4.64 21.72 -14.60
C ILE A 261 -4.41 20.21 -14.73
N TYR A 262 -3.91 19.58 -13.67
CA TYR A 262 -3.77 18.14 -13.54
C TYR A 262 -4.93 17.63 -12.70
N LYS A 263 -5.94 17.02 -13.33
CA LYS A 263 -7.19 16.60 -12.69
C LYS A 263 -7.50 15.14 -12.93
N ASP A 264 -8.28 14.57 -12.03
CA ASP A 264 -8.91 13.26 -12.24
C ASP A 264 -9.62 13.22 -13.61
N GLY A 265 -9.38 12.15 -14.37
CA GLY A 265 -10.11 11.85 -15.60
C GLY A 265 -11.57 11.49 -15.35
N GLU A 266 -12.36 11.39 -16.41
CA GLU A 266 -13.81 11.18 -16.30
C GLU A 266 -14.17 9.86 -15.61
N ASN A 267 -13.33 8.83 -15.76
CA ASN A 267 -13.54 7.50 -15.19
C ASN A 267 -12.61 7.23 -14.00
N ALA A 268 -11.99 8.26 -13.45
CA ALA A 268 -11.06 8.11 -12.33
C ALA A 268 -11.78 7.63 -11.07
N ASN A 269 -11.18 6.66 -10.39
CA ASN A 269 -11.65 6.14 -9.13
C ASN A 269 -10.48 5.48 -8.39
N TRP A 270 -10.27 5.82 -7.12
CA TRP A 270 -9.13 5.27 -6.37
C TRP A 270 -9.11 3.74 -6.35
N GLU A 271 -10.25 3.05 -6.30
CA GLU A 271 -10.30 1.59 -6.20
C GLU A 271 -10.16 0.93 -7.58
N THR A 272 -10.91 1.38 -8.59
CA THR A 272 -11.02 0.68 -9.88
C THR A 272 -10.14 1.25 -10.99
N ASN A 273 -9.86 2.55 -10.99
CA ASN A 273 -9.13 3.23 -12.07
C ASN A 273 -8.38 4.47 -11.54
N PRO A 274 -7.33 4.26 -10.73
CA PRO A 274 -6.63 5.35 -10.03
C PRO A 274 -5.77 6.23 -10.95
N TYR A 275 -5.45 5.77 -12.15
CA TYR A 275 -4.45 6.40 -13.03
C TYR A 275 -5.04 7.31 -14.10
N ASP A 276 -6.36 7.34 -14.24
CA ASP A 276 -7.03 8.19 -15.22
C ASP A 276 -6.82 9.67 -14.85
N LEU A 277 -5.99 10.36 -15.64
CA LEU A 277 -5.54 11.73 -15.44
C LEU A 277 -5.77 12.52 -16.73
N SER A 278 -6.40 13.69 -16.60
CA SER A 278 -6.50 14.68 -17.66
C SER A 278 -5.63 15.89 -17.34
N ILE A 279 -4.92 16.39 -18.36
CA ILE A 279 -4.11 17.61 -18.27
C ILE A 279 -4.68 18.61 -19.27
N GLU A 280 -5.09 19.77 -18.75
CA GLU A 280 -5.71 20.82 -19.55
C GLU A 280 -5.04 22.18 -19.29
N GLU A 281 -5.02 23.04 -20.30
CA GLU A 281 -4.57 24.42 -20.17
C GLU A 281 -5.72 25.39 -20.40
N SER A 282 -5.84 26.40 -19.54
CA SER A 282 -6.84 27.45 -19.67
C SER A 282 -6.39 28.75 -19.00
N THR A 283 -6.96 29.88 -19.41
CA THR A 283 -6.60 31.20 -18.88
C THR A 283 -7.54 31.59 -17.74
N PHE A 284 -6.99 32.08 -16.63
CA PHE A 284 -7.74 32.58 -15.48
C PHE A 284 -7.32 34.00 -15.10
N SER A 285 -8.23 34.71 -14.46
CA SER A 285 -8.03 36.00 -13.78
C SER A 285 -8.59 35.94 -12.35
N SER A 286 -8.44 37.01 -11.57
CA SER A 286 -9.03 37.12 -10.23
C SER A 286 -10.56 36.93 -10.19
N ASP A 287 -11.23 37.21 -11.30
CA ASP A 287 -12.70 37.26 -11.39
C ASP A 287 -13.29 35.97 -11.99
N SER A 288 -12.42 34.98 -12.27
CA SER A 288 -12.83 33.70 -12.84
C SER A 288 -13.36 32.73 -11.78
N ILE A 289 -14.05 31.70 -12.25
CA ILE A 289 -14.52 30.58 -11.41
C ILE A 289 -13.88 29.30 -11.94
N LEU A 290 -13.18 28.61 -11.06
CA LEU A 290 -12.56 27.32 -11.33
C LEU A 290 -13.52 26.20 -10.93
N ASN A 291 -13.79 25.30 -11.87
CA ASN A 291 -14.59 24.11 -11.64
C ASN A 291 -13.68 22.95 -11.28
N LEU A 292 -13.76 22.47 -10.04
CA LEU A 292 -13.04 21.29 -9.58
C LEU A 292 -13.99 20.09 -9.54
N ASN A 293 -13.62 19.00 -10.21
CA ASN A 293 -14.31 17.73 -10.16
C ASN A 293 -13.34 16.69 -9.60
N LEU A 294 -13.54 16.28 -8.36
CA LEU A 294 -12.69 15.32 -7.67
C LEU A 294 -13.38 13.96 -7.67
N ALA A 295 -12.67 12.93 -8.15
CA ALA A 295 -13.13 11.55 -8.07
C ALA A 295 -13.18 11.07 -6.61
N SER A 296 -13.79 9.91 -6.38
CA SER A 296 -13.67 9.21 -5.09
C SER A 296 -12.18 8.94 -4.80
N GLY A 297 -11.72 9.33 -3.62
CA GLY A 297 -10.30 9.24 -3.24
C GLY A 297 -9.37 10.08 -4.13
N GLY A 298 -9.93 11.11 -4.78
CA GLY A 298 -9.30 11.86 -5.84
C GLY A 298 -8.81 13.26 -5.48
N GLY A 299 -8.37 14.01 -6.49
CA GLY A 299 -7.73 15.31 -6.32
C GLY A 299 -7.53 16.09 -7.60
N THR A 300 -6.99 17.30 -7.46
CA THR A 300 -6.56 18.16 -8.58
C THR A 300 -5.39 19.00 -8.12
N ALA A 301 -4.38 19.12 -8.98
CA ALA A 301 -3.22 19.99 -8.79
C ALA A 301 -3.12 20.96 -9.97
N ILE A 302 -2.90 22.24 -9.69
CA ILE A 302 -2.89 23.29 -10.71
C ILE A 302 -1.70 24.19 -10.49
N ARG A 303 -1.02 24.53 -11.59
CA ARG A 303 -0.06 25.63 -11.66
C ARG A 303 -0.68 26.79 -12.43
N PHE A 304 -0.76 27.95 -11.82
CA PHE A 304 -1.12 29.23 -12.44
C PHE A 304 0.14 30.03 -12.73
N LYS A 305 0.60 29.96 -13.96
CA LYS A 305 1.77 30.70 -14.43
C LYS A 305 1.39 32.13 -14.78
N TYR A 306 2.05 33.12 -14.18
CA TYR A 306 1.82 34.54 -14.46
C TYR A 306 2.19 34.89 -15.91
N ILE A 307 1.37 35.73 -16.56
CA ILE A 307 1.64 36.23 -17.92
C ILE A 307 1.89 37.75 -17.90
N GLU A 308 0.85 38.54 -17.61
CA GLU A 308 0.87 40.01 -17.68
C GLU A 308 -0.20 40.67 -16.80
#